data_AF-A0A6N4Q7I0-F1
#
_entry.id   AF-A0A6N4Q7I0-F1
#
_cell.length_a   1.000
_cell.length_b   1.000
_cell.length_c   1.000
_cell.angle_alpha   90.00
_cell.angle_beta   90.00
_cell.angle_gamma   90.00
#
_symmetry.space_group_name_H-M   'P 1'
#
loop_
_entity.id
_entity.type
_entity.pdbx_description
1 polymer ?
#
loop_
_entity_poly.entity_id
_entity_poly.type
_entity_poly.pdbx_seq_one_letter_code
_entity_poly.pdbx_strand_id
1 'polypeptide(L)'
;MKHFLLIVLLILQGIPLFSDSKPKVICASLEDCEKKADSTEIHRKKITLLTFGITEYGKDVPIQNLLPVYLKRVKSTILEANGDTGYKGEVVLKVTHKPEYKQSQLLKAEEDIQFLDTNQSSLSKENYSELLKLKTLLEQSK
;
A
#
# COMPACT_ATOMS: atom_id res chain seq x y z
N MET A 1 3.78 -30.76 -50.50
CA MET A 1 2.72 -30.57 -49.48
C MET A 1 3.06 -31.32 -48.18
N LYS A 2 4.04 -30.83 -47.40
CA LYS A 2 4.45 -31.47 -46.12
C LYS A 2 4.79 -30.50 -44.99
N HIS A 3 4.69 -29.18 -45.24
CA HIS A 3 5.06 -28.16 -44.25
C HIS A 3 3.87 -27.40 -43.64
N PHE A 4 2.64 -27.72 -44.05
CA PHE A 4 1.44 -27.05 -43.54
C PHE A 4 0.86 -27.68 -42.26
N LEU A 5 1.34 -28.85 -41.85
CA LEU A 5 0.80 -29.62 -40.72
C LEU A 5 1.40 -29.27 -39.37
N LEU A 6 2.54 -28.55 -39.34
CA LEU A 6 3.24 -28.22 -38.09
C LEU A 6 2.74 -26.92 -37.43
N ILE A 7 2.08 -26.04 -38.19
CA ILE A 7 1.60 -24.75 -37.67
C ILE A 7 0.24 -24.91 -36.97
N VAL A 8 -0.59 -25.87 -37.39
CA VAL A 8 -1.92 -26.10 -36.82
C VAL A 8 -1.86 -26.74 -35.43
N LEU A 9 -0.79 -27.48 -35.10
CA LEU A 9 -0.67 -28.15 -33.80
C LEU A 9 -0.29 -27.21 -32.64
N LEU A 10 0.29 -26.04 -32.94
CA LEU A 10 0.71 -25.06 -31.92
C LEU A 10 -0.42 -24.13 -31.46
N ILE A 11 -1.56 -24.11 -32.16
CA ILE A 11 -2.70 -23.23 -31.84
C ILE A 11 -3.68 -23.93 -30.87
N LEU A 12 -3.63 -25.26 -30.73
CA LEU A 12 -4.55 -26.02 -29.86
C LEU A 12 -4.08 -26.24 -28.41
N GLN A 13 -2.90 -25.77 -28.03
CA GLN A 13 -2.39 -25.84 -26.66
C GLN A 13 -2.33 -24.46 -26.01
N GLY A 14 -3.37 -23.63 -26.23
CA GLY A 14 -3.64 -22.48 -25.40
C GLY A 14 -4.00 -22.95 -23.98
N ILE A 15 -2.97 -23.33 -23.21
CA ILE A 15 -3.08 -23.43 -21.76
C ILE A 15 -3.32 -22.00 -21.30
N PRO A 16 -4.50 -21.67 -20.77
CA PRO A 16 -4.64 -20.38 -20.15
C PRO A 16 -3.79 -20.46 -18.89
N LEU A 17 -2.61 -19.83 -18.92
CA LEU A 17 -1.83 -19.49 -17.73
C LEU A 17 -2.59 -18.41 -16.95
N PHE A 18 -3.84 -18.69 -16.55
CA PHE A 18 -4.41 -18.02 -15.40
C PHE A 18 -3.69 -18.63 -14.21
N SER A 19 -2.56 -18.02 -13.86
CA SER A 19 -2.07 -18.11 -12.49
C SER A 19 -3.20 -17.63 -11.60
N ASP A 20 -3.94 -18.57 -11.05
CA ASP A 20 -4.95 -18.33 -10.03
C ASP A 20 -4.20 -17.98 -8.73
N SER A 21 -3.50 -16.83 -8.75
CA SER A 21 -2.87 -16.25 -7.58
C SER A 21 -3.98 -15.63 -6.73
N LYS A 22 -4.86 -16.47 -6.18
CA LYS A 22 -5.76 -16.02 -5.13
C LYS A 22 -4.86 -15.39 -4.07
N PRO A 23 -5.00 -14.08 -3.78
CA PRO A 23 -4.18 -13.42 -2.79
C PRO A 23 -4.22 -14.25 -1.52
N LYS A 24 -3.05 -14.59 -0.97
CA LYS A 24 -2.99 -15.29 0.31
C LYS A 24 -3.71 -14.40 1.31
N VAL A 25 -4.82 -14.86 1.87
CA VAL A 25 -5.69 -14.05 2.73
C VAL A 25 -4.85 -13.57 3.93
N ILE A 26 -4.49 -12.28 3.95
CA ILE A 26 -3.64 -11.68 4.99
C ILE A 26 -4.50 -11.25 6.19
N CYS A 27 -5.73 -10.82 5.92
CA CYS A 27 -6.76 -10.39 6.85
C CYS A 27 -8.16 -10.73 6.31
N ALA A 28 -9.18 -10.69 7.17
CA ALA A 28 -10.55 -11.09 6.84
C ALA A 28 -11.51 -9.91 6.60
N SER A 29 -11.11 -8.68 6.97
CA SER A 29 -11.88 -7.45 6.77
C SER A 29 -10.96 -6.23 6.83
N LEU A 30 -11.44 -5.05 6.43
CA LEU A 30 -10.67 -3.80 6.57
C LEU A 30 -10.21 -3.57 8.02
N GLU A 31 -11.12 -3.78 8.98
CA GLU A 31 -10.83 -3.65 10.42
C GLU A 31 -9.77 -4.66 10.89
N ASP A 32 -9.82 -5.92 10.43
CA ASP A 32 -8.80 -6.92 10.75
C ASP A 32 -7.43 -6.53 10.15
N CYS A 33 -7.40 -6.01 8.92
CA CYS A 33 -6.17 -5.52 8.31
C CYS A 33 -5.58 -4.35 9.10
N GLU A 34 -6.42 -3.41 9.53
CA GLU A 34 -6.01 -2.27 10.34
C GLU A 34 -5.47 -2.71 11.71
N LYS A 35 -6.17 -3.60 12.42
CA LYS A 35 -5.71 -4.15 13.71
C LYS A 35 -4.38 -4.87 13.58
N LYS A 36 -4.19 -5.66 12.52
CA LYS A 36 -2.91 -6.33 12.24
C LYS A 36 -1.81 -5.34 11.86
N ALA A 37 -2.14 -4.23 11.23
CA ALA A 37 -1.18 -3.17 10.94
C ALA A 37 -0.77 -2.45 12.23
N ASP A 38 -1.72 -2.20 13.13
CA ASP A 38 -1.45 -1.59 14.44
C ASP A 38 -0.64 -2.52 15.36
N SER A 39 -0.76 -3.84 15.20
CA SER A 39 -0.04 -4.83 16.01
C SER A 39 1.42 -5.05 15.61
N THR A 40 1.92 -4.35 14.59
CA THR A 40 3.32 -4.42 14.15
C THR A 40 3.90 -3.02 14.17
N GLU A 41 5.18 -2.87 14.46
CA GLU A 41 5.85 -1.56 14.30
C GLU A 41 6.48 -1.42 12.91
N ILE A 42 6.73 -2.55 12.23
CA ILE A 42 7.42 -2.58 10.93
C ILE A 42 6.61 -1.90 9.82
N HIS A 43 7.13 -0.79 9.29
CA HIS A 43 6.42 0.07 8.33
C HIS A 43 6.05 -0.67 7.05
N ARG A 44 6.99 -1.40 6.44
CA ARG A 44 6.70 -2.25 5.27
C ARG A 44 5.50 -3.18 5.48
N LYS A 45 5.41 -3.82 6.65
CA LYS A 45 4.30 -4.72 6.97
C LYS A 45 2.98 -3.98 7.14
N LYS A 46 3.00 -2.80 7.76
CA LYS A 46 1.82 -1.90 7.84
C LYS A 46 1.32 -1.56 6.44
N ILE A 47 2.21 -1.11 5.55
CA ILE A 47 1.87 -0.73 4.18
C ILE A 47 1.21 -1.89 3.45
N THR A 48 1.76 -3.12 3.55
CA THR A 48 1.19 -4.31 2.92
C THR A 48 -0.22 -4.60 3.44
N LEU A 49 -0.42 -4.59 4.75
CA LEU A 49 -1.72 -4.87 5.36
C LEU A 49 -2.78 -3.83 5.01
N LEU A 50 -2.43 -2.54 5.12
CA LEU A 50 -3.34 -1.45 4.83
C LEU A 50 -3.67 -1.38 3.34
N THR A 51 -2.69 -1.63 2.46
CA THR A 51 -2.92 -1.73 1.02
C THR A 51 -3.87 -2.86 0.68
N PHE A 52 -3.62 -4.06 1.21
CA PHE A 52 -4.52 -5.20 1.03
C PHE A 52 -5.94 -4.87 1.51
N GLY A 53 -6.07 -4.28 2.70
CA GLY A 53 -7.36 -3.91 3.26
C GLY A 53 -8.13 -2.92 2.39
N ILE A 54 -7.46 -1.87 1.92
CA ILE A 54 -8.06 -0.86 1.02
C ILE A 54 -8.48 -1.50 -0.31
N THR A 55 -7.63 -2.33 -0.91
CA THR A 55 -7.90 -2.95 -2.22
C THR A 55 -9.03 -3.98 -2.16
N GLU A 56 -9.01 -4.87 -1.17
CA GLU A 56 -9.96 -5.99 -1.09
C GLU A 56 -11.28 -5.60 -0.42
N TYR A 57 -11.24 -4.72 0.59
CA TYR A 57 -12.39 -4.41 1.43
C TYR A 57 -12.86 -2.96 1.33
N GLY A 58 -12.15 -2.08 0.60
CA GLY A 58 -12.45 -0.65 0.61
C GLY A 58 -13.64 -0.21 -0.25
N LYS A 59 -14.08 -1.03 -1.22
CA LYS A 59 -15.07 -0.62 -2.23
C LYS A 59 -16.43 -0.22 -1.65
N ASP A 60 -16.90 -0.94 -0.63
CA ASP A 60 -18.22 -0.74 -0.03
C ASP A 60 -18.14 -0.11 1.38
N VAL A 61 -16.96 0.38 1.76
CA VAL A 61 -16.74 1.01 3.07
C VAL A 61 -17.03 2.51 2.97
N PRO A 62 -17.80 3.10 3.90
CA PRO A 62 -18.00 4.54 3.96
C PRO A 62 -16.67 5.29 3.98
N ILE A 63 -16.56 6.36 3.20
CA ILE A 63 -15.34 7.14 3.07
C ILE A 63 -14.74 7.52 4.44
N GLN A 64 -15.58 7.89 5.41
CA GLN A 64 -15.17 8.28 6.76
C GLN A 64 -14.35 7.19 7.47
N ASN A 65 -14.63 5.92 7.17
CA ASN A 65 -13.91 4.77 7.74
C ASN A 65 -12.62 4.45 6.96
N LEU A 66 -12.50 4.91 5.70
CA LEU A 66 -11.28 4.76 4.91
C LEU A 66 -10.22 5.81 5.28
N LEU A 67 -10.62 7.03 5.60
CA LEU A 67 -9.67 8.14 5.82
C LEU A 67 -8.61 7.83 6.90
N PRO A 68 -8.93 7.27 8.08
CA PRO A 68 -7.92 6.88 9.07
C PRO A 68 -6.93 5.84 8.54
N VAL A 69 -7.40 4.89 7.73
CA VAL A 69 -6.58 3.83 7.12
C VAL A 69 -5.58 4.43 6.14
N TYR A 70 -6.02 5.36 5.30
CA TYR A 70 -5.14 6.12 4.39
C TYR A 70 -4.10 6.94 5.17
N LEU A 71 -4.48 7.66 6.23
CA LEU A 71 -3.54 8.41 7.07
C LEU A 71 -2.43 7.50 7.65
N LYS A 72 -2.81 6.33 8.17
CA LYS A 72 -1.85 5.33 8.67
C LYS A 72 -0.92 4.82 7.56
N ARG A 73 -1.45 4.61 6.36
CA ARG A 73 -0.66 4.16 5.20
C ARG A 73 0.32 5.22 4.76
N VAL A 74 -0.10 6.47 4.56
CA VAL A 74 0.78 7.61 4.21
C VAL A 74 1.94 7.72 5.18
N LYS A 75 1.66 7.74 6.47
CA LYS A 75 2.68 7.83 7.52
C LYS A 75 3.72 6.72 7.40
N SER A 76 3.26 5.48 7.29
CA SER A 76 4.17 4.33 7.19
C SER A 76 4.96 4.36 5.88
N THR A 77 4.33 4.77 4.78
CA THR A 77 4.97 4.88 3.46
C THR A 77 6.08 5.92 3.44
N ILE A 78 5.87 7.11 4.02
CA ILE A 78 6.90 8.16 4.09
C ILE A 78 8.07 7.71 4.99
N LEU A 79 7.77 7.12 6.16
CA LEU A 79 8.80 6.63 7.08
C LEU A 79 9.65 5.52 6.46
N GLU A 80 9.02 4.53 5.83
CA GLU A 80 9.70 3.48 5.06
C GLU A 80 10.56 4.10 3.95
N ALA A 81 10.04 5.06 3.18
CA ALA A 81 10.80 5.69 2.10
C ALA A 81 12.09 6.38 2.60
N ASN A 82 12.04 6.92 3.82
CA ASN A 82 13.18 7.55 4.48
C ASN A 82 14.11 6.56 5.21
N GLY A 83 13.85 5.27 5.09
CA GLY A 83 14.69 4.24 5.68
C GLY A 83 14.40 3.96 7.14
N ASP A 84 13.34 4.53 7.72
CA ASP A 84 12.84 4.08 9.00
C ASP A 84 12.11 2.75 8.79
N THR A 85 12.56 1.71 9.47
CA THR A 85 11.96 0.38 9.38
C THR A 85 10.82 0.18 10.37
N GLY A 86 10.72 1.04 11.39
CA GLY A 86 9.86 0.86 12.55
C GLY A 86 10.38 -0.18 13.55
N TYR A 87 11.59 -0.73 13.35
CA TYR A 87 12.20 -1.66 14.31
C TYR A 87 12.66 -0.92 15.57
N LYS A 88 12.13 -1.33 16.72
CA LYS A 88 12.39 -0.75 18.05
C LYS A 88 13.17 -1.70 18.99
N GLY A 89 13.99 -2.59 18.45
CA GLY A 89 14.89 -3.41 19.28
C GLY A 89 16.02 -2.58 19.91
N GLU A 90 17.01 -3.26 20.51
CA GLU A 90 18.15 -2.60 21.17
C GLU A 90 18.93 -1.65 20.24
N VAL A 91 18.87 -1.89 18.92
CA VAL A 91 19.44 -1.03 17.89
C VAL A 91 18.35 -0.60 16.93
N VAL A 92 18.23 0.71 16.68
CA VAL A 92 17.33 1.24 15.64
C VAL A 92 17.90 0.90 14.27
N LEU A 93 17.17 0.11 13.49
CA LEU A 93 17.54 -0.27 12.13
C LEU A 93 17.08 0.81 11.15
N LYS A 94 18.06 1.52 10.58
CA LYS A 94 17.85 2.42 9.43
C LYS A 94 18.37 1.77 8.15
N VAL A 95 17.62 1.90 7.07
CA VAL A 95 17.93 1.31 5.77
C VAL A 95 18.08 2.40 4.72
N THR A 96 19.20 2.42 4.01
CA THR A 96 19.34 3.29 2.84
C THR A 96 18.73 2.59 1.63
N HIS A 97 17.61 3.10 1.14
CA HIS A 97 16.96 2.59 -0.06
C HIS A 97 17.62 3.12 -1.33
N LYS A 98 17.46 2.36 -2.43
CA LYS A 98 17.77 2.87 -3.76
C LYS A 98 16.89 4.10 -4.07
N PRO A 99 17.41 5.12 -4.77
CA PRO A 99 16.65 6.32 -5.09
C PRO A 99 15.30 6.03 -5.77
N GLU A 100 15.26 5.06 -6.69
CA GLU A 100 14.05 4.69 -7.43
C GLU A 100 12.99 4.09 -6.51
N TYR A 101 13.40 3.29 -5.52
CA TYR A 101 12.47 2.74 -4.52
C TYR A 101 11.90 3.86 -3.66
N LYS A 102 12.76 4.73 -3.13
CA LYS A 102 12.33 5.88 -2.32
C LYS A 102 11.33 6.73 -3.08
N GLN A 103 11.66 7.13 -4.32
CA GLN A 103 10.77 7.91 -5.18
C GLN A 103 9.43 7.20 -5.41
N SER A 104 9.44 5.91 -5.72
CA SER A 104 8.21 5.14 -5.93
C SER A 104 7.29 5.09 -4.69
N GLN A 105 7.87 5.10 -3.49
CA GLN A 105 7.11 5.13 -2.25
C GLN A 105 6.55 6.53 -1.97
N LEU A 106 7.33 7.59 -2.21
CA LEU A 106 6.85 8.96 -2.05
C LEU A 106 5.71 9.28 -3.02
N LEU A 107 5.76 8.80 -4.26
CA LEU A 107 4.65 8.92 -5.22
C LEU A 107 3.36 8.26 -4.69
N LYS A 108 3.44 7.08 -4.09
CA LYS A 108 2.28 6.43 -3.45
C LYS A 108 1.73 7.26 -2.28
N ALA A 109 2.61 7.88 -1.49
CA ALA A 109 2.19 8.76 -0.41
C ALA A 109 1.52 10.04 -0.92
N GLU A 110 1.96 10.57 -2.08
CA GLU A 110 1.31 11.69 -2.77
C GLU A 110 -0.09 11.33 -3.24
N GLU A 111 -0.26 10.19 -3.89
CA GLU A 111 -1.57 9.68 -4.33
C GLU A 111 -2.55 9.55 -3.16
N ASP A 112 -2.08 9.01 -2.03
CA ASP A 112 -2.88 8.90 -0.81
C ASP A 112 -3.21 10.27 -0.19
N ILE A 113 -2.27 11.21 -0.18
CA ILE A 113 -2.52 12.58 0.27
C ILE A 113 -3.54 13.27 -0.62
N GLN A 114 -3.47 13.08 -1.95
CA GLN A 114 -4.44 13.65 -2.88
C GLN A 114 -5.85 13.09 -2.63
N PHE A 115 -5.96 11.79 -2.35
CA PHE A 115 -7.22 11.18 -1.94
C PHE A 115 -7.75 11.80 -0.64
N LEU A 116 -6.90 11.99 0.37
CA LEU A 116 -7.26 12.62 1.64
C LEU A 116 -7.68 14.09 1.46
N ASP A 117 -6.96 14.87 0.65
CA ASP A 117 -7.28 16.27 0.34
C ASP A 117 -8.65 16.40 -0.36
N THR A 118 -8.95 15.49 -1.30
CA THR A 118 -10.24 15.47 -2.00
C THR A 118 -11.41 15.20 -1.05
N ASN A 119 -11.16 14.48 0.04
CA ASN A 119 -12.16 14.07 1.02
C ASN A 119 -12.02 14.79 2.38
N GLN A 120 -11.25 15.88 2.44
CA GLN A 120 -10.87 16.53 3.70
C GLN A 120 -12.05 17.02 4.54
N SER A 121 -13.19 17.34 3.90
CA SER A 121 -14.43 17.75 4.58
C SER A 121 -15.03 16.67 5.47
N SER A 122 -14.64 15.41 5.26
CA SER A 122 -15.07 14.25 6.04
C SER A 122 -14.06 13.85 7.12
N LEU A 123 -12.93 14.56 7.26
CA LEU A 123 -11.95 14.31 8.32
C LEU A 123 -12.41 14.92 9.64
N SER A 124 -12.15 14.23 10.75
CA SER A 124 -12.18 14.87 12.06
C SER A 124 -11.08 15.94 12.15
N LYS A 125 -11.21 16.85 13.12
CA LYS A 125 -10.21 17.89 13.35
C LYS A 125 -8.82 17.30 13.65
N GLU A 126 -8.78 16.21 14.40
CA GLU A 126 -7.54 15.48 14.74
C GLU A 126 -6.90 14.88 13.49
N ASN A 127 -7.70 14.23 12.65
CA ASN A 127 -7.24 13.62 11.40
C ASN A 127 -6.78 14.66 10.37
N TYR A 128 -7.46 15.81 10.30
CA TYR A 128 -7.02 16.93 9.47
C TYR A 128 -5.68 17.50 9.96
N SER A 129 -5.49 17.63 11.28
CA SER A 129 -4.20 18.05 11.83
C SER A 129 -3.08 17.05 11.52
N GLU A 130 -3.36 15.74 11.56
CA GLU A 130 -2.39 14.72 11.16
C GLU A 130 -2.08 14.81 9.65
N LEU A 131 -3.08 15.02 8.79
CA LEU A 131 -2.87 15.23 7.35
C LEU A 131 -1.88 16.37 7.08
N LEU A 132 -2.05 17.52 7.76
CA LEU A 132 -1.14 18.66 7.60
C LEU A 132 0.30 18.30 7.98
N LYS A 133 0.51 17.56 9.06
CA LYS A 133 1.84 17.09 9.46
C LYS A 133 2.44 16.14 8.44
N LEU A 134 1.63 15.24 7.87
CA LEU A 134 2.08 14.29 6.85
C LEU A 134 2.47 14.99 5.55
N LYS A 135 1.76 16.05 5.15
CA LYS A 135 2.14 16.89 4.00
C LYS A 135 3.50 17.55 4.24
N THR A 136 3.73 18.11 5.43
CA THR A 136 5.05 18.68 5.79
C THR A 136 6.14 17.61 5.77
N LEU A 137 5.88 16.43 6.33
CA LEU A 137 6.84 15.32 6.36
C LEU A 137 7.18 14.84 4.94
N LEU A 138 6.20 14.72 4.05
CA LEU A 138 6.40 14.34 2.66
C LEU A 138 7.33 15.33 1.94
N GLU A 139 7.08 16.64 2.08
CA GLU A 139 7.92 17.67 1.44
C GLU A 139 9.36 17.64 1.96
N GLN A 140 9.58 17.35 3.24
CA GLN A 140 10.92 17.16 3.81
C GLN A 140 11.63 15.89 3.35
N SER A 141 10.87 14.93 2.79
CA SER A 141 11.39 13.62 2.39
C SER A 141 11.86 13.60 0.94
N LYS A 142 11.47 14.59 0.14
CA LYS A 142 11.88 14.75 -1.26
C LYS A 142 13.34 15.24 -1.33
#